data_AF-A0A7C4M2R5-F1
#
_entry.id   AF-A0A7C4M2R5-F1
#
_cell.length_a   1.000
_cell.length_b   1.000
_cell.length_c   1.000
_cell.angle_alpha   90.00
_cell.angle_beta   90.00
_cell.angle_gamma   90.00
#
_symmetry.space_group_name_H-M   'P 1'
#
loop_
_entity.id
_entity.type
_entity.pdbx_description
1 polymer ?
#
loop_
_entity_poly.entity_id
_entity_poly.type
_entity_poly.pdbx_seq_one_letter_code
_entity_poly.pdbx_strand_id
1 'polypeptide(L)'
;MSQKSGSWFGYMGQILRLDLTNRKYSMEPLEKSLVEDFVGGRGFGINILFNEVPRGIDPLGPTNKIILTVGPLTGTKAQSAGRWLAHFKSPLTNIYCRSSAGGYFGVEIKFAGYDAIIIEGKSEEPIYVWINDNNIEFRKASHIWGMTTQASKDFLLEETDKRARIAMIGPAGERLVKISAIVTDDMRTASRGGGGAVMGSKNLKAIVVRGSKRPEVYDEDAFDEAVKEQIEIYRKSPA
;
A
#
# COMPACT_ATOMS: atom_id res chain seq x y z
N MET A 1 -3.35 -34.13 3.17
CA MET A 1 -4.51 -33.22 3.21
C MET A 1 -4.67 -32.65 1.81
N SER A 2 -5.78 -32.92 1.13
CA SER A 2 -5.96 -32.45 -0.26
C SER A 2 -6.07 -30.93 -0.28
N GLN A 3 -5.19 -30.26 -1.03
CA GLN A 3 -5.34 -28.85 -1.36
C GLN A 3 -6.74 -28.62 -1.95
N LYS A 4 -7.52 -27.72 -1.36
CA LYS A 4 -8.67 -27.15 -2.06
C LYS A 4 -8.10 -26.33 -3.22
N SER A 5 -8.38 -26.72 -4.45
CA SER A 5 -8.07 -25.93 -5.63
C SER A 5 -8.65 -24.51 -5.44
N GLY A 6 -7.79 -23.49 -5.39
CA GLY A 6 -8.20 -22.09 -5.25
C GLY A 6 -7.92 -21.42 -3.89
N SER A 7 -7.30 -22.08 -2.92
CA SER A 7 -6.88 -21.44 -1.66
C SER A 7 -5.53 -20.73 -1.81
N TRP A 8 -5.49 -19.44 -1.49
CA TRP A 8 -4.26 -18.66 -1.40
C TRP A 8 -3.74 -18.64 0.03
N PHE A 9 -2.53 -19.16 0.26
CA PHE A 9 -1.90 -19.12 1.59
C PHE A 9 -0.88 -17.98 1.65
N GLY A 10 -0.97 -17.12 2.66
CA GLY A 10 -0.21 -15.87 2.79
C GLY A 10 -0.71 -14.71 1.90
N TYR A 11 -1.58 -15.00 0.94
CA TYR A 11 -2.18 -14.00 0.05
C TYR A 11 -3.69 -13.93 0.26
N MET A 12 -4.27 -12.78 -0.11
CA MET A 12 -5.73 -12.62 -0.13
C MET A 12 -6.32 -12.95 -1.50
N GLY A 13 -5.49 -13.06 -2.53
CA GLY A 13 -5.88 -13.46 -3.87
C GLY A 13 -6.52 -12.33 -4.68
N GLN A 14 -6.33 -11.07 -4.27
CA GLN A 14 -6.99 -9.91 -4.88
C GLN A 14 -6.07 -8.69 -4.98
N ILE A 15 -6.19 -7.97 -6.09
CA ILE A 15 -5.57 -6.66 -6.33
C ILE A 15 -6.69 -5.63 -6.46
N LEU A 16 -6.61 -4.55 -5.69
CA LEU A 16 -7.54 -3.42 -5.82
C LEU A 16 -6.98 -2.40 -6.80
N ARG A 17 -7.75 -2.02 -7.82
CA ARG A 17 -7.40 -0.91 -8.72
C ARG A 17 -8.30 0.29 -8.48
N LEU A 18 -7.69 1.46 -8.39
CA LEU A 18 -8.33 2.75 -8.14
C LEU A 18 -8.06 3.69 -9.31
N ASP A 19 -9.09 4.03 -10.08
CA ASP A 19 -9.06 5.07 -11.09
C ASP A 19 -9.58 6.38 -10.50
N LEU A 20 -8.65 7.30 -10.23
CA LEU A 20 -8.95 8.59 -9.61
C LEU A 20 -9.64 9.56 -10.58
N THR A 21 -9.50 9.36 -11.89
CA THR A 21 -10.11 10.22 -12.91
C THR A 21 -11.61 9.98 -12.94
N ASN A 22 -12.01 8.70 -13.01
CA ASN A 22 -13.41 8.31 -13.08
C ASN A 22 -14.04 8.04 -11.70
N ARG A 23 -13.23 8.08 -10.62
CA ARG A 23 -13.63 7.70 -9.25
C ARG A 23 -14.29 6.31 -9.21
N LYS A 24 -13.65 5.36 -9.89
CA LYS A 24 -14.08 3.97 -9.98
C LYS A 24 -13.01 3.06 -9.42
N TYR A 25 -13.43 1.89 -8.97
CA TYR A 25 -12.54 0.83 -8.54
C TYR A 25 -12.94 -0.51 -9.16
N SER A 26 -11.96 -1.40 -9.27
CA SER A 26 -12.16 -2.79 -9.65
C SER A 26 -11.32 -3.69 -8.75
N MET A 27 -11.76 -4.94 -8.59
CA MET A 27 -11.01 -5.98 -7.91
C MET A 27 -10.58 -7.01 -8.95
N GLU A 28 -9.27 -7.22 -9.06
CA GLU A 28 -8.65 -8.15 -10.00
C GLU A 28 -8.19 -9.39 -9.23
N PRO A 29 -8.46 -10.61 -9.73
CA PRO A 29 -7.92 -11.82 -9.13
C PRO A 29 -6.39 -11.80 -9.20
N LEU A 30 -5.75 -12.33 -8.16
CA LEU A 30 -4.30 -12.51 -8.17
C LEU A 30 -3.92 -13.62 -9.15
N GLU A 31 -3.02 -13.31 -10.08
CA GLU A 31 -2.54 -14.28 -11.05
C GLU A 31 -1.51 -15.24 -10.44
N LYS A 32 -1.61 -16.52 -10.77
CA LYS A 32 -0.70 -17.55 -10.26
C LYS A 32 0.74 -17.33 -10.69
N SER A 33 0.97 -16.93 -11.94
CA SER A 33 2.31 -16.59 -12.45
C SER A 33 2.94 -15.44 -11.67
N LEU A 34 2.14 -14.44 -11.26
CA LEU A 34 2.66 -13.33 -10.47
C LEU A 34 3.17 -13.83 -9.10
N VAL A 35 2.46 -14.76 -8.46
CA VAL A 35 2.88 -15.36 -7.19
C VAL A 35 4.13 -16.21 -7.35
N GLU A 36 4.14 -17.13 -8.31
CA GLU A 36 5.24 -18.08 -8.52
C GLU A 36 6.54 -17.38 -8.95
N ASP A 37 6.45 -16.39 -9.84
CA ASP A 37 7.63 -15.73 -10.40
C ASP A 37 8.13 -14.55 -9.55
N PHE A 38 7.24 -13.89 -8.79
CA PHE A 38 7.55 -12.62 -8.14
C PHE A 38 7.30 -12.58 -6.63
N VAL A 39 6.69 -13.62 -6.04
CA VAL A 39 6.48 -13.83 -4.58
C VAL A 39 5.59 -12.81 -3.88
N GLY A 40 5.67 -11.51 -4.17
CA GLY A 40 4.95 -10.45 -3.47
C GLY A 40 5.80 -9.20 -3.33
N GLY A 41 5.29 -8.19 -2.62
CA GLY A 41 6.04 -7.00 -2.25
C GLY A 41 6.79 -6.36 -3.42
N ARG A 42 8.13 -6.49 -3.44
CA ARG A 42 8.97 -5.90 -4.53
C ARG A 42 8.53 -6.38 -5.88
N GLY A 43 8.38 -7.70 -6.00
CA GLY A 43 8.25 -8.39 -7.26
C GLY A 43 6.97 -7.99 -7.96
N PHE A 44 5.85 -7.98 -7.22
CA PHE A 44 4.57 -7.51 -7.73
C PHE A 44 4.69 -6.06 -8.22
N GLY A 45 5.26 -5.18 -7.38
CA GLY A 45 5.36 -3.77 -7.72
C GLY A 45 6.24 -3.47 -8.94
N ILE A 46 7.37 -4.18 -9.14
CA ILE A 46 8.18 -3.98 -10.36
C ILE A 46 7.52 -4.59 -11.59
N ASN A 47 6.93 -5.78 -11.49
CA ASN A 47 6.26 -6.45 -12.61
C ASN A 47 5.09 -5.60 -13.13
N ILE A 48 4.18 -5.19 -12.24
CA ILE A 48 3.01 -4.38 -12.58
C ILE A 48 3.47 -3.03 -13.16
N LEU A 49 4.43 -2.34 -12.53
CA LEU A 49 4.89 -1.04 -13.05
C LEU A 49 5.55 -1.18 -14.43
N PHE A 50 6.37 -2.22 -14.64
CA PHE A 50 7.05 -2.45 -15.91
C PHE A 50 6.06 -2.70 -17.06
N ASN A 51 5.01 -3.48 -16.79
CA ASN A 51 4.01 -3.83 -17.79
C ASN A 51 2.99 -2.71 -18.06
N GLU A 52 2.63 -1.94 -17.03
CA GLU A 52 1.51 -1.00 -17.12
C GLU A 52 1.90 0.48 -17.25
N VAL A 53 3.16 0.85 -17.01
CA VAL A 53 3.62 2.24 -17.11
C VAL A 53 4.50 2.41 -18.35
N PRO A 54 4.02 3.11 -19.40
CA PRO A 54 4.78 3.29 -20.63
C PRO A 54 6.12 4.01 -20.41
N ARG A 55 7.10 3.67 -21.24
CA ARG A 55 8.37 4.40 -21.26
C ARG A 55 8.14 5.87 -21.63
N GLY A 56 8.93 6.76 -21.03
CA GLY A 56 8.95 8.19 -21.39
C GLY A 56 7.84 9.06 -20.80
N ILE A 57 6.89 8.49 -20.04
CA ILE A 57 5.84 9.28 -19.37
C ILE A 57 6.40 10.36 -18.43
N ASP A 58 5.64 11.43 -18.21
CA ASP A 58 5.92 12.37 -17.12
C ASP A 58 5.65 11.70 -15.75
N PRO A 59 6.64 11.63 -14.84
CA PRO A 59 6.43 11.09 -13.49
C PRO A 59 5.35 11.80 -12.66
N LEU A 60 5.00 13.06 -12.95
CA LEU A 60 3.92 13.78 -12.27
C LEU A 60 2.62 13.81 -13.11
N GLY A 61 2.59 13.09 -14.24
CA GLY A 61 1.42 12.97 -15.10
C GLY A 61 0.42 11.91 -14.60
N PRO A 62 -0.82 11.93 -15.10
CA PRO A 62 -1.86 10.98 -14.72
C PRO A 62 -1.53 9.54 -15.14
N THR A 63 -0.69 9.35 -16.17
CA THR A 63 -0.25 8.03 -16.67
C THR A 63 0.70 7.31 -15.72
N ASN A 64 1.43 8.02 -14.85
CA ASN A 64 2.24 7.36 -13.83
C ASN A 64 1.32 6.61 -12.85
N LYS A 65 1.74 5.47 -12.32
CA LYS A 65 0.97 4.72 -11.32
C LYS A 65 1.69 4.76 -9.98
N ILE A 66 0.92 4.72 -8.90
CA ILE A 66 1.43 4.36 -7.58
C ILE A 66 0.88 2.97 -7.29
N ILE A 67 1.78 2.01 -7.06
CA ILE A 67 1.39 0.65 -6.71
C ILE A 67 1.84 0.40 -5.28
N LEU A 68 0.89 0.17 -4.39
CA LEU A 68 1.11 -0.19 -3.00
C LEU A 68 1.10 -1.71 -2.91
N THR A 69 2.15 -2.33 -2.37
CA THR A 69 2.23 -3.78 -2.26
C THR A 69 2.62 -4.24 -0.86
N VAL A 70 2.18 -5.45 -0.53
CA VAL A 70 2.51 -6.16 0.72
C VAL A 70 3.10 -7.54 0.40
N GLY A 71 3.73 -8.17 1.39
CA GLY A 71 4.31 -9.51 1.24
C GLY A 71 3.34 -10.63 1.65
N PRO A 72 3.67 -11.90 1.35
CA PRO A 72 2.88 -13.05 1.82
C PRO A 72 2.90 -13.24 3.33
N LEU A 73 3.96 -12.79 4.01
CA LEU A 73 4.05 -12.86 5.48
C LEU A 73 3.39 -11.66 6.18
N THR A 74 2.97 -10.63 5.43
CA THR A 74 2.32 -9.46 6.02
C THR A 74 0.97 -9.85 6.59
N GLY A 75 0.71 -9.51 7.85
CA GLY A 75 -0.54 -9.84 8.55
C GLY A 75 -0.60 -11.24 9.17
N THR A 76 0.48 -12.02 9.09
CA THR A 76 0.62 -13.30 9.82
C THR A 76 1.31 -13.06 11.18
N LYS A 77 1.58 -14.15 11.92
CA LYS A 77 2.35 -14.13 13.19
C LYS A 77 3.88 -13.96 12.98
N ALA A 78 4.37 -13.90 11.74
CA ALA A 78 5.80 -13.70 11.46
C ALA A 78 6.29 -12.36 12.02
N GLN A 79 7.42 -12.40 12.73
CA GLN A 79 7.97 -11.23 13.38
C GLN A 79 8.58 -10.26 12.35
N SER A 80 8.33 -8.97 12.53
CA SER A 80 8.83 -7.89 11.65
C SER A 80 8.32 -7.94 10.19
N ALA A 81 7.24 -8.68 9.91
CA ALA A 81 6.68 -8.84 8.55
C ALA A 81 5.66 -7.77 8.11
N GLY A 82 5.52 -6.66 8.86
CA GLY A 82 4.54 -5.59 8.59
C GLY A 82 4.94 -4.55 7.53
N ARG A 83 5.97 -4.81 6.71
CA ARG A 83 6.43 -3.84 5.71
C ARG A 83 5.51 -3.76 4.49
N TRP A 84 5.39 -2.55 3.96
CA TRP A 84 4.73 -2.25 2.69
C TRP A 84 5.61 -1.35 1.82
N LEU A 85 5.22 -1.22 0.57
CA LEU A 85 6.05 -0.64 -0.48
C LEU A 85 5.20 0.22 -1.41
N ALA A 86 5.67 1.41 -1.73
CA ALA A 86 5.15 2.23 -2.82
C ALA A 86 6.08 2.12 -4.03
N HIS A 87 5.52 1.83 -5.18
CA HIS A 87 6.22 1.70 -6.46
C HIS A 87 5.69 2.71 -7.46
N PHE A 88 6.59 3.44 -8.12
CA PHE A 88 6.23 4.50 -9.05
C PHE A 88 7.46 4.88 -9.90
N LYS A 89 7.23 5.56 -11.04
CA LYS A 89 8.31 6.29 -11.72
C LYS A 89 8.62 7.55 -10.92
N SER A 90 9.88 7.73 -10.51
CA SER A 90 10.27 8.83 -9.63
C SER A 90 10.32 10.18 -10.34
N PRO A 91 9.73 11.25 -9.79
CA PRO A 91 9.92 12.62 -10.30
C PRO A 91 11.31 13.20 -9.99
N LEU A 92 12.03 12.61 -9.04
CA LEU A 92 13.38 13.02 -8.68
C LEU A 92 14.43 12.47 -9.65
N THR A 93 14.35 11.17 -9.95
CA THR A 93 15.38 10.45 -10.72
C THR A 93 14.94 10.04 -12.12
N ASN A 94 13.66 10.19 -12.45
CA ASN A 94 13.04 9.81 -13.72
C ASN A 94 13.14 8.30 -14.06
N ILE A 95 13.46 7.46 -13.07
CA ILE A 95 13.55 6.00 -13.19
C ILE A 95 12.59 5.31 -12.20
N TYR A 96 12.53 3.98 -12.24
CA TYR A 96 11.83 3.17 -11.24
C TYR A 96 12.27 3.55 -9.82
N CYS A 97 11.30 3.72 -8.93
CA CYS A 97 11.54 3.81 -7.51
C CYS A 97 10.62 2.87 -6.74
N ARG A 98 11.19 2.33 -5.66
CA ARG A 98 10.50 1.62 -4.60
C ARG A 98 10.83 2.32 -3.30
N SER A 99 9.81 2.74 -2.57
CA SER A 99 9.95 3.34 -1.25
C SER A 99 9.24 2.45 -0.23
N SER A 100 9.85 2.21 0.92
CA SER A 100 9.38 1.21 1.89
C SER A 100 9.14 1.84 3.24
N ALA A 101 8.06 1.43 3.91
CA ALA A 101 7.82 1.73 5.31
C ALA A 101 7.36 0.46 6.04
N GLY A 102 7.48 0.48 7.37
CA GLY A 102 6.89 -0.51 8.27
C GLY A 102 5.57 -0.03 8.84
N GLY A 103 5.26 -0.47 10.05
CA GLY A 103 4.07 -0.06 10.78
C GLY A 103 2.86 -0.94 10.45
N TYR A 104 1.68 -0.38 10.63
CA TYR A 104 0.43 -1.13 10.56
C TYR A 104 -0.31 -0.97 9.24
N PHE A 105 0.00 0.06 8.44
CA PHE A 105 -0.71 0.32 7.18
C PHE A 105 -0.67 -0.85 6.20
N GLY A 106 0.51 -1.47 5.99
CA GLY A 106 0.62 -2.67 5.15
C GLY A 106 -0.18 -3.86 5.66
N VAL A 107 -0.19 -4.04 6.98
CA VAL A 107 -1.00 -5.10 7.62
C VAL A 107 -2.49 -4.86 7.38
N GLU A 108 -2.93 -3.61 7.46
CA GLU A 108 -4.33 -3.23 7.26
C GLU A 108 -4.78 -3.43 5.79
N ILE A 109 -3.90 -3.19 4.81
CA ILE A 109 -4.15 -3.56 3.39
C ILE A 109 -4.44 -5.06 3.28
N LYS A 110 -3.61 -5.89 3.91
CA LYS A 110 -3.82 -7.35 3.90
C LYS A 110 -5.14 -7.70 4.56
N PHE A 111 -5.45 -7.10 5.71
CA PHE A 111 -6.71 -7.35 6.43
C PHE A 111 -7.94 -6.87 5.67
N ALA A 112 -7.84 -5.86 4.81
CA ALA A 112 -8.94 -5.45 3.93
C ALA A 112 -9.19 -6.48 2.80
N GLY A 113 -8.24 -7.38 2.57
CA GLY A 113 -8.35 -8.47 1.61
C GLY A 113 -7.57 -8.24 0.33
N TYR A 114 -6.52 -7.41 0.34
CA TYR A 114 -5.76 -7.08 -0.86
C TYR A 114 -4.27 -7.40 -0.71
N ASP A 115 -3.65 -7.84 -1.81
CA ASP A 115 -2.20 -8.07 -1.92
C ASP A 115 -1.48 -6.87 -2.57
N ALA A 116 -2.21 -6.08 -3.34
CA ALA A 116 -1.76 -4.82 -3.88
C ALA A 116 -2.92 -3.84 -4.07
N ILE A 117 -2.59 -2.54 -4.07
CA ILE A 117 -3.49 -1.46 -4.46
C ILE A 117 -2.80 -0.67 -5.59
N ILE A 118 -3.41 -0.61 -6.76
CA ILE A 118 -2.92 0.14 -7.93
C ILE A 118 -3.72 1.43 -8.03
N ILE A 119 -3.02 2.56 -8.07
CA ILE A 119 -3.62 3.90 -8.18
C ILE A 119 -3.20 4.52 -9.50
N GLU A 120 -4.19 4.89 -10.31
CA GLU A 120 -4.00 5.48 -11.64
C GLU A 120 -4.88 6.71 -11.86
N GLY A 121 -4.57 7.46 -12.92
CA GLY A 121 -5.30 8.68 -13.23
C GLY A 121 -5.02 9.83 -12.28
N LYS A 122 -5.89 10.84 -12.29
CA LYS A 122 -5.82 12.04 -11.46
C LYS A 122 -7.23 12.55 -11.21
N SER A 123 -7.56 12.86 -9.95
CA SER A 123 -8.83 13.50 -9.61
C SER A 123 -8.81 14.99 -9.98
N GLU A 124 -9.96 15.54 -10.37
CA GLU A 124 -10.12 16.97 -10.66
C GLU A 124 -9.98 17.86 -9.42
N GLU A 125 -10.37 17.35 -8.24
CA GLU A 125 -10.25 18.03 -6.94
C GLU A 125 -9.49 17.15 -5.93
N PRO A 126 -8.94 17.72 -4.84
CA PRO A 126 -8.38 16.96 -3.73
C PRO A 126 -9.36 15.91 -3.19
N ILE A 127 -8.92 14.66 -3.14
CA ILE A 127 -9.68 13.53 -2.58
C ILE A 127 -8.83 12.68 -1.64
N TYR A 128 -9.50 11.86 -0.84
CA TYR A 128 -8.90 10.69 -0.20
C TYR A 128 -9.75 9.45 -0.52
N VAL A 129 -9.14 8.27 -0.45
CA VAL A 129 -9.84 7.01 -0.65
C VAL A 129 -10.01 6.32 0.69
N TRP A 130 -11.25 5.97 1.04
CA TRP A 130 -11.61 5.18 2.20
C TRP A 130 -11.88 3.74 1.77
N ILE A 131 -11.12 2.81 2.32
CA ILE A 131 -11.17 1.37 2.04
C ILE A 131 -11.59 0.69 3.33
N ASN A 132 -12.82 0.20 3.40
CA ASN A 132 -13.29 -0.61 4.53
C ASN A 132 -13.70 -1.99 4.03
N ASP A 133 -12.77 -2.94 4.11
CA ASP A 133 -12.85 -4.23 3.41
C ASP A 133 -13.22 -4.04 1.93
N ASN A 134 -14.43 -4.46 1.52
CA ASN A 134 -14.91 -4.36 0.14
C ASN A 134 -15.70 -3.06 -0.15
N ASN A 135 -15.95 -2.21 0.86
CA ASN A 135 -16.60 -0.92 0.66
C ASN A 135 -15.54 0.17 0.40
N ILE A 136 -15.49 0.66 -0.85
CA ILE A 136 -14.51 1.62 -1.32
C ILE A 136 -15.19 2.94 -1.69
N GLU A 137 -14.76 4.03 -1.07
CA GLU A 137 -15.33 5.36 -1.26
C GLU A 137 -14.26 6.38 -1.63
N PHE A 138 -14.54 7.19 -2.66
CA PHE A 138 -13.74 8.35 -3.03
C PHE A 138 -14.35 9.60 -2.40
N ARG A 139 -13.70 10.14 -1.36
CA ARG A 139 -14.23 11.25 -0.56
C ARG A 139 -13.45 12.53 -0.81
N LYS A 140 -14.13 13.68 -0.74
CA LYS A 140 -13.48 14.99 -0.94
C LYS A 140 -12.49 15.26 0.18
N ALA A 141 -11.35 15.84 -0.15
CA ALA A 141 -10.29 16.20 0.79
C ALA A 141 -9.91 17.68 0.75
N SER A 142 -10.68 18.53 0.05
CA SER A 142 -10.36 19.96 -0.10
C SER A 142 -10.25 20.69 1.24
N HIS A 143 -10.98 20.25 2.26
CA HIS A 143 -10.97 20.83 3.61
C HIS A 143 -9.74 20.40 4.44
N ILE A 144 -9.04 19.32 4.08
CA ILE A 144 -7.77 18.89 4.70
C ILE A 144 -6.55 19.10 3.81
N TRP A 145 -6.72 19.60 2.59
CA TRP A 145 -5.62 19.98 1.72
C TRP A 145 -4.90 21.20 2.31
N GLY A 146 -3.57 21.17 2.39
CA GLY A 146 -2.75 22.17 3.06
C GLY A 146 -2.49 21.86 4.54
N MET A 147 -3.21 20.91 5.15
CA MET A 147 -2.97 20.51 6.53
C MET A 147 -1.70 19.67 6.67
N THR A 148 -1.08 19.76 7.85
CA THR A 148 0.03 18.87 8.24
C THR A 148 -0.45 17.42 8.30
N THR A 149 0.47 16.47 8.20
CA THR A 149 0.15 15.04 8.29
C THR A 149 -0.53 14.71 9.63
N GLN A 150 -0.06 15.30 10.73
CA GLN A 150 -0.68 15.08 12.05
C GLN A 150 -2.14 15.56 12.10
N ALA A 151 -2.43 16.77 11.62
CA ALA A 151 -3.81 17.28 11.59
C ALA A 151 -4.70 16.48 10.63
N SER A 152 -4.17 16.10 9.45
CA SER A 152 -4.90 15.23 8.51
C SER A 152 -5.20 13.86 9.12
N LYS A 153 -4.26 13.26 9.87
CA LYS A 153 -4.49 11.99 10.57
C LYS A 153 -5.67 12.08 11.52
N ASP A 154 -5.65 13.08 12.40
CA ASP A 154 -6.67 13.23 13.44
C ASP A 154 -8.06 13.42 12.83
N PHE A 155 -8.15 14.23 11.77
CA PHE A 155 -9.37 14.40 11.01
C PHE A 155 -9.85 13.09 10.35
N LEU A 156 -8.95 12.41 9.62
CA LEU A 156 -9.31 11.21 8.86
C LEU A 156 -9.79 10.07 9.78
N LEU A 157 -9.16 9.88 10.95
CA LEU A 157 -9.57 8.84 11.90
C LEU A 157 -10.93 9.15 12.56
N GLU A 158 -11.26 10.41 12.77
CA GLU A 158 -12.57 10.81 13.31
C GLU A 158 -13.68 10.68 12.25
N GLU A 159 -13.38 11.00 10.99
CA GLU A 159 -14.35 10.93 9.88
C GLU A 159 -14.60 9.49 9.38
N THR A 160 -13.67 8.56 9.65
CA THR A 160 -13.73 7.18 9.14
C THR A 160 -13.87 6.15 10.26
N ASP A 161 -12.76 5.61 10.76
CA ASP A 161 -12.70 4.68 11.89
C ASP A 161 -11.42 4.94 12.70
N LYS A 162 -11.54 4.99 14.03
CA LYS A 162 -10.42 5.25 14.95
C LYS A 162 -9.33 4.18 14.92
N ARG A 163 -9.61 3.00 14.36
CA ARG A 163 -8.68 1.87 14.17
C ARG A 163 -8.17 1.75 12.74
N ALA A 164 -8.59 2.62 11.83
CA ALA A 164 -8.06 2.65 10.49
C ALA A 164 -6.57 2.99 10.47
N ARG A 165 -5.91 2.62 9.37
CA ARG A 165 -4.52 2.99 9.08
C ARG A 165 -4.48 3.87 7.85
N ILE A 166 -3.56 4.82 7.86
CA ILE A 166 -3.52 5.88 6.86
C ILE A 166 -2.16 5.88 6.19
N ALA A 167 -2.14 6.08 4.87
CA ALA A 167 -0.99 6.60 4.14
C ALA A 167 -1.41 7.93 3.50
N MET A 168 -0.67 9.00 3.78
CA MET A 168 -1.06 10.37 3.44
C MET A 168 0.14 11.23 3.04
N ILE A 169 -0.16 12.39 2.48
CA ILE A 169 0.82 13.44 2.20
C ILE A 169 0.57 14.68 3.04
N GLY A 170 1.65 15.39 3.36
CA GLY A 170 1.59 16.76 3.88
C GLY A 170 1.77 17.81 2.77
N PRO A 171 1.93 19.09 3.14
CA PRO A 171 2.06 20.20 2.19
C PRO A 171 3.20 20.04 1.17
N ALA A 172 4.27 19.34 1.53
CA ALA A 172 5.37 19.05 0.60
C ALA A 172 4.95 18.16 -0.57
N GLY A 173 4.10 17.15 -0.32
CA GLY A 173 3.57 16.30 -1.38
C GLY A 173 2.56 17.05 -2.26
N GLU A 174 1.68 17.83 -1.63
CA GLU A 174 0.70 18.67 -2.32
C GLU A 174 1.35 19.71 -3.23
N ARG A 175 2.50 20.26 -2.82
CA ARG A 175 3.33 21.20 -3.61
C ARG A 175 4.36 20.52 -4.51
N LEU A 176 4.24 19.20 -4.71
CA LEU A 176 5.05 18.41 -5.64
C LEU A 176 6.56 18.47 -5.38
N VAL A 177 6.98 18.64 -4.12
CA VAL A 177 8.40 18.62 -3.74
C VAL A 177 8.97 17.24 -4.07
N LYS A 178 9.98 17.17 -4.94
CA LYS A 178 10.53 15.91 -5.48
C LYS A 178 11.14 14.95 -4.45
N ILE A 179 11.38 15.42 -3.23
CA ILE A 179 11.87 14.61 -2.09
C ILE A 179 10.78 14.34 -1.04
N SER A 180 9.52 14.67 -1.32
CA SER A 180 8.41 14.46 -0.39
C SER A 180 8.08 12.98 -0.20
N ALA A 181 7.71 12.64 1.04
CA ALA A 181 7.40 11.30 1.49
C ALA A 181 5.89 11.02 1.45
N ILE A 182 5.54 9.74 1.44
CA ILE A 182 4.25 9.26 1.92
C ILE A 182 4.43 8.92 3.40
N VAL A 183 3.56 9.44 4.25
CA VAL A 183 3.63 9.34 5.72
C VAL A 183 2.43 8.55 6.23
N THR A 184 2.66 7.64 7.17
CA THR A 184 1.58 6.86 7.80
C THR A 184 1.06 7.49 9.09
N ASP A 185 -0.08 7.01 9.58
CA ASP A 185 -0.68 7.46 10.85
C ASP A 185 0.26 7.30 12.06
N ASP A 186 1.13 6.29 12.05
CA ASP A 186 2.17 6.04 13.06
C ASP A 186 3.50 6.77 12.76
N MET A 187 3.47 7.79 11.89
CA MET A 187 4.61 8.64 11.51
C MET A 187 5.79 7.90 10.85
N ARG A 188 5.57 6.68 10.35
CA ARG A 188 6.54 6.03 9.46
C ARG A 188 6.43 6.59 8.06
N THR A 189 7.51 6.48 7.31
CA THR A 189 7.59 7.14 6.01
C THR A 189 8.15 6.23 4.93
N ALA A 190 7.47 6.20 3.78
CA ALA A 190 8.06 5.79 2.52
C ALA A 190 8.72 7.04 1.93
N SER A 191 9.94 7.33 2.38
CA SER A 191 10.50 8.69 2.32
C SER A 191 11.24 9.07 1.05
N ARG A 192 11.77 8.10 0.28
CA ARG A 192 12.66 8.40 -0.86
C ARG A 192 11.95 8.32 -2.21
N GLY A 193 12.54 9.00 -3.18
CA GLY A 193 12.12 8.96 -4.58
C GLY A 193 10.97 9.91 -4.95
N GLY A 194 10.38 10.63 -4.00
CA GLY A 194 9.33 11.61 -4.29
C GLY A 194 7.93 11.01 -4.42
N GLY A 195 7.63 9.92 -3.71
CA GLY A 195 6.31 9.30 -3.73
C GLY A 195 5.20 10.25 -3.26
N GLY A 196 5.50 11.15 -2.32
CA GLY A 196 4.56 12.18 -1.90
C GLY A 196 4.17 13.14 -3.02
N ALA A 197 5.11 13.48 -3.91
CA ALA A 197 4.85 14.35 -5.05
C ALA A 197 4.03 13.63 -6.13
N VAL A 198 4.28 12.34 -6.37
CA VAL A 198 3.43 11.56 -7.27
C VAL A 198 2.01 11.50 -6.74
N MET A 199 1.82 11.25 -5.44
CA MET A 199 0.50 11.20 -4.82
C MET A 199 -0.22 12.56 -4.88
N GLY A 200 0.51 13.64 -4.59
CA GLY A 200 0.00 15.01 -4.71
C GLY A 200 -0.35 15.42 -6.15
N SER A 201 0.43 14.98 -7.14
CA SER A 201 0.15 15.29 -8.57
C SER A 201 -1.19 14.74 -9.05
N LYS A 202 -1.68 13.70 -8.37
CA LYS A 202 -2.95 13.03 -8.61
C LYS A 202 -4.13 13.61 -7.83
N ASN A 203 -3.91 14.68 -7.06
CA ASN A 203 -4.85 15.24 -6.10
C ASN A 203 -5.30 14.22 -5.03
N LEU A 204 -4.45 13.25 -4.70
CA LEU A 204 -4.74 12.25 -3.68
C LEU A 204 -4.08 12.65 -2.35
N LYS A 205 -4.89 13.01 -1.36
CA LYS A 205 -4.43 13.42 -0.03
C LYS A 205 -4.05 12.22 0.83
N ALA A 206 -4.88 11.18 0.80
CA ALA A 206 -4.69 10.00 1.64
C ALA A 206 -5.36 8.74 1.06
N ILE A 207 -4.86 7.60 1.50
CA ILE A 207 -5.55 6.31 1.45
C ILE A 207 -5.71 5.87 2.89
N VAL A 208 -6.95 5.62 3.28
CA VAL A 208 -7.34 5.25 4.63
C VAL A 208 -7.94 3.85 4.53
N VAL A 209 -7.43 2.91 5.32
CA VAL A 209 -7.75 1.48 5.21
C VAL A 209 -8.21 0.95 6.56
N ARG A 210 -9.27 0.16 6.54
CA ARG A 210 -9.71 -0.69 7.65
C ARG A 210 -10.04 -2.07 7.11
N GLY A 211 -9.49 -3.09 7.77
CA GLY A 211 -9.63 -4.48 7.39
C GLY A 211 -10.07 -5.37 8.55
N SER A 212 -10.90 -6.36 8.25
CA SER A 212 -11.40 -7.33 9.23
C SER A 212 -10.90 -8.76 9.00
N LYS A 213 -10.29 -9.05 7.85
CA LYS A 213 -9.85 -10.38 7.43
C LYS A 213 -8.47 -10.74 7.98
N ARG A 214 -8.05 -12.00 7.79
CA ARG A 214 -6.71 -12.51 8.08
C ARG A 214 -6.24 -13.39 6.92
N PRO A 215 -4.95 -13.32 6.53
CA PRO A 215 -4.40 -14.26 5.56
C PRO A 215 -4.39 -15.68 6.16
N GLU A 216 -4.73 -16.68 5.36
CA GLU A 216 -4.62 -18.08 5.77
C GLU A 216 -3.16 -18.54 5.69
N VAL A 217 -2.72 -19.33 6.66
CA VAL A 217 -1.41 -19.99 6.63
C VAL A 217 -1.62 -21.45 6.23
N TYR A 218 -0.72 -21.98 5.39
CA TYR A 218 -0.84 -23.34 4.84
C TYR A 218 -0.80 -24.43 5.93
N ASP A 219 0.16 -24.33 6.82
CA ASP A 219 0.39 -25.25 7.94
C ASP A 219 0.63 -24.40 9.20
N GLU A 220 -0.42 -24.25 10.01
CA GLU A 220 -0.40 -23.41 11.22
C GLU A 220 0.59 -23.94 12.27
N ASP A 221 0.68 -25.26 12.46
CA ASP A 221 1.55 -25.87 13.47
C ASP A 221 3.03 -25.68 13.10
N ALA A 222 3.38 -25.96 11.84
CA ALA A 222 4.72 -25.74 11.35
C ALA A 222 5.10 -24.24 11.35
N PHE A 223 4.15 -23.37 11.03
CA PHE A 223 4.37 -21.94 11.04
C PHE A 223 4.57 -21.38 12.46
N ASP A 224 3.77 -21.84 13.43
CA ASP A 224 3.93 -21.45 14.83
C ASP A 224 5.27 -21.91 15.41
N GLU A 225 5.75 -23.09 15.02
CA GLU A 225 7.08 -23.55 15.42
C GLU A 225 8.19 -22.69 14.79
N ALA A 226 8.09 -22.37 13.50
CA ALA A 226 9.03 -21.46 12.83
C ALA A 226 9.02 -20.05 13.46
N VAL A 227 7.87 -19.55 13.90
CA VAL A 227 7.76 -18.26 14.61
C VAL A 227 8.43 -18.33 15.98
N LYS A 228 8.27 -19.42 16.74
CA LYS A 228 8.99 -19.59 18.01
C LYS A 228 10.49 -19.61 17.79
N GLU A 229 10.97 -20.34 16.80
CA GLU A 229 12.39 -20.37 16.44
C GLU A 229 12.90 -18.96 16.06
N GLN A 230 12.15 -18.23 15.23
CA GLN A 230 12.47 -16.84 14.87
C GLN A 230 12.62 -15.94 16.10
N ILE A 231 11.69 -16.03 17.06
CA ILE A 231 11.72 -15.24 18.30
C ILE A 231 12.95 -15.60 19.14
N GLU A 232 13.28 -16.89 19.27
CA GLU A 232 14.44 -17.35 20.02
C GLU A 232 15.75 -16.89 19.39
N ILE A 233 15.85 -16.89 18.05
CA ILE A 233 17.00 -16.33 17.33
C ILE A 233 17.15 -14.84 17.63
N TYR A 234 16.07 -14.06 17.58
CA TYR A 234 16.12 -12.62 17.87
C TYR A 234 16.54 -12.34 19.30
N ARG A 235 16.05 -13.11 20.28
CA ARG A 235 16.41 -12.94 21.69
C ARG A 235 17.88 -13.26 21.99
N LYS A 236 18.46 -14.24 21.28
CA LYS A 236 19.84 -14.69 21.48
C LYS A 236 20.86 -13.86 20.68
N SER A 237 20.40 -13.11 19.68
CA SER A 237 21.27 -12.27 18.86
C SER A 237 21.68 -11.02 19.64
N PRO A 238 22.98 -10.70 19.75
CA PRO A 238 23.40 -9.45 20.36
C PRO A 238 22.92 -8.25 19.50
N ALA A 239 22.64 -7.14 20.18
CA ALA A 239 22.22 -5.88 19.56
C ALA A 239 23.34 -5.22 18.74
#